data_AF-A0AAU9RK85-F1
#
_entry.id   AF-A0AAU9RK85-F1
#
_cell.length_a   1.000
_cell.length_b   1.000
_cell.length_c   1.000
_cell.angle_alpha   90.00
_cell.angle_beta   90.00
_cell.angle_gamma   90.00
#
_symmetry.space_group_name_H-M   'P 1'
#
loop_
_entity.id
_entity.type
_entity.pdbx_description
1 polymer ?
#
loop_
_entity_poly.entity_id
_entity_poly.type
_entity_poly.pdbx_seq_one_letter_code
_entity_poly.pdbx_strand_id
1 'polypeptide(L)'
;MRIPHHVMFSVLVLFLVSSLLGSSLAAKLCSDGDKDGDSGCYRSRVLAAQRADRVKELPGQPPVKFRQYAGYVTVNETHGRALFYWFFEATHNPNKKPLLLWLNGGNSHPLIFFLFYVCVSRSVKTIG
;
A
#
# COMPACT_ATOMS: atom_id res chain seq x y z
N MET A 1 18.25 -28.57 16.52
CA MET A 1 17.81 -29.19 15.26
C MET A 1 18.78 -28.73 14.16
N ARG A 2 19.74 -29.57 13.75
CA ARG A 2 20.74 -29.22 12.73
C ARG A 2 20.13 -29.51 11.36
N ILE A 3 19.82 -28.46 10.60
CA ILE A 3 19.36 -28.61 9.21
C ILE A 3 20.56 -29.15 8.41
N PRO A 4 20.42 -30.27 7.68
CA PRO A 4 21.54 -30.85 6.95
C PRO A 4 22.08 -29.87 5.90
N HIS A 5 23.40 -29.78 5.76
CA HIS A 5 24.05 -28.81 4.87
C HIS A 5 23.57 -28.88 3.41
N HIS A 6 23.18 -30.06 2.94
CA HIS A 6 22.60 -30.26 1.61
C HIS A 6 21.21 -29.64 1.45
N VAL A 7 20.39 -29.61 2.52
CA VAL A 7 19.07 -28.98 2.50
C VAL A 7 19.19 -27.45 2.46
N MET A 8 20.13 -26.89 3.22
CA MET A 8 20.37 -25.45 3.23
C MET A 8 20.88 -24.93 1.88
N PHE A 9 21.74 -25.72 1.21
CA PHE A 9 22.22 -25.40 -0.13
C PHE A 9 21.09 -25.41 -1.17
N SER A 10 20.17 -26.38 -1.08
CA SER A 10 19.00 -26.45 -1.97
C SER A 10 18.05 -25.26 -1.79
N VAL A 11 17.80 -24.83 -0.55
CA VAL A 11 16.93 -23.67 -0.27
C VAL A 11 17.54 -22.36 -0.77
N LEU A 12 18.85 -22.19 -0.59
CA LEU A 12 19.57 -21.01 -1.08
C LEU A 12 19.54 -20.94 -2.62
N VAL A 13 19.75 -22.08 -3.30
CA VAL A 13 19.66 -22.16 -4.76
C VAL A 13 18.25 -21.83 -5.25
N LEU A 14 17.20 -22.37 -4.60
CA LEU A 14 15.81 -22.04 -4.95
C LEU A 14 15.49 -20.55 -4.74
N PHE A 15 15.98 -19.94 -3.67
CA PHE A 15 15.78 -18.52 -3.41
C PHE A 15 16.48 -17.65 -4.46
N LEU A 16 17.74 -17.97 -4.80
CA LEU A 16 18.51 -17.26 -5.84
C LEU A 16 17.87 -17.42 -7.23
N VAL A 17 17.44 -18.62 -7.58
CA VAL A 17 16.74 -18.89 -8.85
C VAL A 17 15.41 -18.14 -8.90
N SER A 18 14.66 -18.06 -7.78
CA SER A 18 13.44 -17.27 -7.67
C SER A 18 13.70 -15.76 -7.79
N SER A 19 14.79 -15.25 -7.22
CA SER A 19 15.17 -13.83 -7.34
C SER A 19 15.62 -13.47 -8.76
N LEU A 20 16.33 -14.37 -9.46
CA LEU A 20 16.79 -14.20 -10.84
C LEU A 20 15.65 -14.32 -11.87
N LEU A 21 14.71 -15.24 -11.67
CA LEU A 21 13.50 -15.34 -12.50
C LEU A 21 12.54 -14.15 -12.25
N GLY A 22 12.46 -13.68 -11.01
CA GLY A 22 11.66 -12.52 -10.62
C GLY A 22 12.14 -11.21 -11.26
N SER A 23 13.46 -11.01 -11.35
CA SER A 23 14.03 -9.82 -12.00
C SER A 23 13.83 -9.83 -13.52
N SER A 24 13.87 -11.00 -14.16
CA SER A 24 13.63 -11.15 -15.60
C SER A 24 12.17 -10.87 -15.98
N LEU A 25 11.20 -11.32 -15.17
CA LEU A 25 9.78 -11.03 -15.38
C LEU A 25 9.44 -9.55 -15.13
N ALA A 26 10.07 -8.93 -14.13
CA ALA A 26 9.96 -7.49 -13.89
C ALA A 26 10.58 -6.66 -15.03
N ALA A 27 11.72 -7.09 -15.60
CA ALA A 27 12.35 -6.43 -16.73
C ALA A 27 11.53 -6.56 -18.03
N LYS A 28 10.83 -7.69 -18.24
CA LYS A 28 9.97 -7.91 -19.42
C LYS A 28 8.72 -7.03 -19.43
N LEU A 29 8.23 -6.58 -18.26
CA LEU A 29 7.14 -5.60 -18.16
C LEU A 29 7.59 -4.15 -18.42
N CYS A 30 8.89 -3.87 -18.36
CA CYS A 30 9.43 -2.51 -18.44
C CYS A 30 10.06 -2.16 -19.79
N SER A 31 10.03 -3.07 -20.75
CA SER A 31 10.62 -2.85 -22.08
C SER A 31 9.54 -2.89 -23.15
N ASP A 32 8.75 -1.82 -23.23
CA ASP A 32 8.18 -1.38 -24.50
C ASP A 32 8.30 0.14 -24.55
N GLY A 33 9.07 0.63 -25.52
CA GLY A 33 9.25 2.06 -25.73
C GLY A 33 8.06 2.60 -26.50
N ASP A 34 7.47 3.70 -26.03
CA ASP A 34 6.48 4.41 -26.84
C ASP A 34 6.54 5.93 -26.63
N LYS A 35 6.49 6.64 -27.76
CA LYS A 35 6.40 8.09 -27.86
C LYS A 35 4.92 8.39 -28.09
N ASP A 36 4.16 8.63 -27.04
CA ASP A 36 2.94 9.47 -27.02
C ASP A 36 2.31 9.49 -25.60
N GLY A 37 2.28 10.67 -24.97
CA GLY A 37 1.26 11.07 -23.98
C GLY A 37 0.96 10.19 -22.74
N ASP A 38 1.97 9.88 -21.91
CA ASP A 38 2.03 9.74 -20.42
C ASP A 38 0.92 9.03 -19.58
N SER A 39 -0.29 8.80 -20.07
CA SER A 39 -1.44 8.46 -19.19
C SER A 39 -1.63 6.96 -18.90
N GLY A 40 -1.23 6.07 -19.80
CA GLY A 40 -1.56 4.63 -19.72
C GLY A 40 -0.72 3.84 -18.71
N CYS A 41 0.60 3.91 -18.83
CA CYS A 41 1.53 3.18 -17.95
C CYS A 41 1.58 3.77 -16.53
N TYR A 42 1.47 5.11 -16.40
CA TYR A 42 1.36 5.74 -15.10
C TYR A 42 0.10 5.26 -14.35
N ARG A 43 -1.06 5.23 -15.03
CA ARG A 43 -2.31 4.73 -14.45
C ARG A 43 -2.23 3.25 -14.09
N SER A 44 -1.58 2.41 -14.90
CA SER A 44 -1.44 0.98 -14.58
C SER A 44 -0.58 0.74 -13.33
N ARG A 45 0.54 1.48 -13.18
CA ARG A 45 1.39 1.45 -11.99
C ARG A 45 0.66 1.94 -10.74
N VAL A 46 -0.06 3.06 -10.83
CA VAL A 46 -0.86 3.59 -9.70
C VAL A 46 -1.93 2.58 -9.27
N LEU A 47 -2.64 1.97 -10.23
CA LEU A 47 -3.64 0.94 -9.92
C LEU A 47 -3.02 -0.34 -9.36
N ALA A 48 -1.79 -0.70 -9.76
CA ALA A 48 -1.06 -1.83 -9.19
C ALA A 48 -0.67 -1.55 -7.74
N ALA A 49 -0.11 -0.37 -7.46
CA ALA A 49 0.24 0.08 -6.11
C ALA A 49 -0.98 0.12 -5.19
N GLN A 50 -2.08 0.71 -5.65
CA GLN A 50 -3.35 0.74 -4.88
C GLN A 50 -3.84 -0.68 -4.54
N ARG A 51 -3.72 -1.65 -5.45
CA ARG A 51 -4.12 -3.04 -5.18
C ARG A 51 -3.19 -3.73 -4.17
N ALA A 52 -1.89 -3.42 -4.22
CA ALA A 52 -0.91 -3.94 -3.28
C ALA A 52 -1.17 -3.44 -1.86
N ASP A 53 -1.58 -2.18 -1.72
CA ASP A 53 -1.90 -1.56 -0.43
C ASP A 53 -3.24 -2.03 0.17
N ARG A 54 -4.02 -2.87 -0.53
CA ARG A 54 -5.34 -3.31 -0.07
C ARG A 54 -5.22 -4.23 1.15
N VAL A 55 -5.75 -3.77 2.29
CA VAL A 55 -5.87 -4.57 3.50
C VAL A 55 -7.11 -5.45 3.40
N LYS A 56 -6.92 -6.77 3.29
CA LYS A 56 -8.01 -7.73 3.13
C LYS A 56 -8.70 -8.03 4.46
N GLU A 57 -7.91 -8.32 5.48
CA GLU A 57 -8.38 -8.74 6.80
C GLU A 57 -7.36 -8.29 7.85
N LEU A 58 -7.82 -8.09 9.08
CA LEU A 58 -6.98 -7.79 10.23
C LEU A 58 -7.23 -8.82 11.35
N PRO A 59 -6.18 -9.22 12.10
CA PRO A 59 -6.35 -10.10 13.23
C PRO A 59 -7.37 -9.54 14.23
N GLY A 60 -8.43 -10.31 14.52
CA GLY A 60 -9.47 -9.92 15.47
C GLY A 60 -10.49 -8.89 14.97
N GLN A 61 -10.43 -8.47 13.71
CA GLN A 61 -11.43 -7.56 13.14
C GLN A 61 -12.68 -8.36 12.73
N PRO A 62 -13.89 -7.95 13.17
CA PRO A 62 -15.13 -8.53 12.67
C PRO A 62 -15.33 -8.22 11.17
N PRO A 63 -16.15 -9.00 10.43
CA PRO A 63 -16.36 -8.77 9.01
C PRO A 63 -16.82 -7.33 8.70
N VAL A 64 -16.08 -6.63 7.86
CA VAL A 64 -16.40 -5.27 7.40
C VAL A 64 -16.78 -5.27 5.92
N LYS A 65 -17.71 -4.37 5.55
CA LYS A 65 -18.22 -4.25 4.17
C LYS A 65 -17.53 -3.16 3.33
N PHE A 66 -16.60 -2.42 3.92
CA PHE A 66 -15.84 -1.37 3.24
C PHE A 66 -14.45 -1.85 2.84
N ARG A 67 -13.86 -1.20 1.84
CA ARG A 67 -12.47 -1.45 1.45
C ARG A 67 -11.55 -0.53 2.25
N GLN A 68 -10.44 -1.08 2.69
CA GLN A 68 -9.38 -0.34 3.38
C GLN A 68 -8.03 -0.60 2.70
N TYR A 69 -7.18 0.42 2.72
CA TYR A 69 -5.87 0.41 2.10
C TYR A 69 -4.87 1.05 3.06
N ALA A 70 -3.69 0.47 3.19
CA ALA A 70 -2.64 1.00 4.04
C ALA A 70 -1.29 0.83 3.37
N GLY A 71 -0.45 1.85 3.47
CA GLY A 71 0.84 1.87 2.79
C GLY A 71 1.66 3.09 3.17
N TYR A 72 2.74 3.31 2.43
CA TYR A 72 3.66 4.43 2.63
C TYR A 72 3.69 5.31 1.38
N VAL A 73 3.59 6.63 1.58
CA VAL A 73 3.78 7.63 0.53
C VAL A 73 5.13 8.30 0.77
N THR A 74 6.05 8.15 -0.17
CA THR A 74 7.35 8.83 -0.12
C THR A 74 7.15 10.33 -0.32
N VAL A 75 7.51 11.12 0.69
CA VAL A 75 7.40 12.59 0.66
C VAL A 75 8.72 13.27 0.37
N ASN A 76 9.83 12.55 0.57
CA ASN A 76 11.15 13.02 0.21
C ASN A 76 12.05 11.83 -0.10
N GLU A 77 12.33 11.63 -1.39
CA GLU A 77 13.15 10.52 -1.88
C GLU A 77 14.62 10.65 -1.44
N THR A 78 15.17 11.87 -1.47
CA THR A 78 16.59 12.12 -1.16
C THR A 78 16.93 11.88 0.31
N HIS A 79 15.96 12.12 1.20
CA HIS A 79 16.10 11.89 2.63
C HIS A 79 15.37 10.63 3.12
N GLY A 80 14.85 9.80 2.21
CA GLY A 80 14.15 8.56 2.54
C GLY A 80 12.94 8.73 3.46
N ARG A 81 12.27 9.90 3.43
CA ARG A 81 11.12 10.18 4.29
C ARG A 81 9.85 9.69 3.61
N ALA A 82 9.11 8.84 4.31
CA ALA A 82 7.80 8.37 3.89
C ALA A 82 6.77 8.56 5.00
N LEU A 83 5.53 8.86 4.60
CA LEU A 83 4.38 8.95 5.48
C LEU A 83 3.55 7.69 5.36
N PHE A 84 3.27 7.05 6.49
CA PHE A 84 2.29 5.99 6.55
C PHE A 84 0.88 6.57 6.39
N TYR A 85 0.02 5.89 5.63
CA TYR A 85 -1.39 6.22 5.51
C TYR A 85 -2.28 4.99 5.72
N TRP A 86 -3.49 5.23 6.20
CA TRP A 86 -4.54 4.22 6.23
C TRP A 86 -5.87 4.83 5.75
N PHE A 87 -6.30 4.40 4.57
CA PHE A 87 -7.48 4.88 3.87
C PHE A 87 -8.65 3.91 4.00
N PHE A 88 -9.84 4.46 4.27
CA PHE A 88 -11.10 3.73 4.37
C PHE A 88 -12.10 4.30 3.37
N GLU A 89 -12.59 3.46 2.46
CA GLU A 89 -13.66 3.85 1.55
C GLU A 89 -15.00 3.97 2.28
N ALA A 90 -15.88 4.84 1.78
CA ALA A 90 -17.25 4.90 2.28
C ALA A 90 -17.99 3.59 2.01
N THR A 91 -18.76 3.13 3.01
CA THR A 91 -19.59 1.92 2.90
C THR A 91 -20.65 2.03 1.81
N HIS A 92 -21.14 3.23 1.51
CA HIS A 92 -22.21 3.48 0.55
C HIS A 92 -21.80 4.51 -0.50
N ASN A 93 -21.81 4.10 -1.77
CA ASN A 93 -21.48 4.94 -2.92
C ASN A 93 -20.12 5.67 -2.78
N PRO A 94 -18.99 4.95 -2.61
CA PRO A 94 -17.68 5.56 -2.36
C PRO A 94 -17.28 6.57 -3.44
N ASN A 95 -17.62 6.31 -4.71
CA ASN A 95 -17.33 7.19 -5.84
C ASN A 95 -18.07 8.54 -5.80
N LYS A 96 -19.10 8.68 -4.96
CA LYS A 96 -19.91 9.90 -4.82
C LYS A 96 -19.63 10.66 -3.52
N LYS A 97 -18.73 10.16 -2.67
CA LYS A 97 -18.41 10.78 -1.38
C LYS A 97 -17.10 11.56 -1.51
N PRO A 98 -17.00 12.74 -0.88
CA PRO A 98 -15.77 13.52 -0.91
C PRO A 98 -14.67 12.81 -0.12
N LEU A 99 -13.42 13.07 -0.49
CA LEU A 99 -12.24 12.63 0.26
C LEU A 99 -12.06 13.53 1.50
N LEU A 100 -11.78 12.93 2.65
CA LEU A 100 -11.45 13.66 3.88
C LEU A 100 -10.03 13.27 4.31
N LEU A 101 -9.14 14.25 4.34
CA LEU A 101 -7.79 14.11 4.88
C LEU A 101 -7.80 14.57 6.35
N TRP A 102 -7.44 13.67 7.26
CA TRP A 102 -7.28 13.99 8.68
C TRP A 102 -5.79 14.09 9.03
N LEU A 103 -5.38 15.25 9.53
CA LEU A 103 -4.03 15.49 10.02
C LEU A 103 -4.13 15.84 11.50
N ASN A 104 -3.53 15.02 12.36
CA ASN A 104 -3.41 15.36 13.78
C ASN A 104 -2.39 16.49 13.94
N GLY A 105 -2.66 17.44 14.84
CA GLY A 105 -1.65 18.39 15.33
C GLY A 105 -0.96 17.85 16.60
N GLY A 106 0.32 18.16 16.81
CA GLY A 106 1.01 17.84 18.08
C GLY A 106 2.56 17.90 18.02
N ASN A 107 3.17 18.23 19.16
CA ASN A 107 4.61 18.43 19.36
C ASN A 107 5.43 17.12 19.49
N SER A 108 6.59 17.12 18.85
CA SER A 108 7.84 16.36 19.09
C SER A 108 7.90 15.29 20.20
N HIS A 109 7.08 14.24 20.16
CA HIS A 109 7.30 13.02 20.95
C HIS A 109 7.15 11.78 20.04
N PRO A 110 8.19 10.93 19.92
CA PRO A 110 8.27 9.94 18.84
C PRO A 110 7.48 8.63 19.08
N LEU A 111 6.68 8.53 20.14
CA LEU A 111 6.25 7.21 20.62
C LEU A 111 4.77 6.84 20.51
N ILE A 112 3.83 7.68 20.03
CA ILE A 112 2.45 7.13 19.95
C ILE A 112 1.41 7.61 18.93
N PHE A 113 1.56 8.67 18.11
CA PHE A 113 0.50 8.97 17.14
C PHE A 113 1.00 9.58 15.82
N PHE A 114 1.37 8.73 14.87
CA PHE A 114 1.21 9.05 13.44
C PHE A 114 0.27 8.06 12.79
N LEU A 115 -0.97 8.05 13.28
CA LEU A 115 -2.06 7.39 12.61
C LEU A 115 -2.78 8.44 11.78
N PHE A 116 -2.27 8.65 10.57
CA PHE A 116 -2.98 9.40 9.53
C PHE A 116 -4.14 8.54 9.05
N TYR A 117 -5.30 8.70 9.68
CA TYR A 117 -6.55 8.06 9.26
C TYR A 117 -7.19 8.88 8.14
N VAL A 118 -7.18 8.38 6.91
CA VAL A 118 -8.02 8.95 5.85
C VAL A 118 -9.38 8.24 5.94
N CYS A 119 -10.29 8.76 6.77
CA CYS A 119 -11.64 8.24 6.94
C CYS A 119 -12.63 9.02 6.07
N VAL A 120 -13.31 8.35 5.13
CA VAL A 120 -14.45 8.97 4.42
C VAL A 120 -15.69 8.93 5.32
N SER A 121 -15.92 9.99 6.10
CA SER A 121 -17.16 10.15 6.87
C SER A 121 -18.13 11.10 6.19
N ARG A 122 -19.36 10.64 5.97
CA ARG A 122 -20.54 11.50 6.19
C ARG A 122 -21.71 10.66 6.69
N SER A 123 -21.88 10.64 8.02
CA SER A 123 -23.19 10.85 8.62
C SER A 123 -23.00 11.52 9.98
N VAL A 124 -22.73 12.83 9.97
CA VAL A 124 -23.13 13.66 11.10
C VAL A 124 -24.64 13.81 10.93
N LYS A 125 -25.40 13.01 11.65
CA LYS A 125 -26.82 13.29 11.87
C LYS A 125 -26.84 14.53 12.76
N THR A 126 -27.07 15.69 12.16
CA THR A 126 -27.43 16.90 12.89
C THR A 126 -28.70 16.57 13.68
N ILE A 127 -28.57 16.45 15.00
CA ILE A 127 -29.69 16.53 15.93
C ILE A 127 -29.87 18.03 16.18
N GLY A 128 -31.11 18.48 16.04
CA GLY A 128 -31.51 19.88 16.21
C GLY A 128 -31.42 20.38 17.64
#